data_AF-A0A559LXN4-F1
#
_entry.id   AF-A0A559LXN4-F1
#
_cell.length_a   1.000
_cell.length_b   1.000
_cell.length_c   1.000
_cell.angle_alpha   90.00
_cell.angle_beta   90.00
_cell.angle_gamma   90.00
#
_symmetry.space_group_name_H-M   'P 1'
#
loop_
_entity.id
_entity.type
_entity.pdbx_description
1 polymer ?
#
loop_
_entity_poly.entity_id
_entity_poly.type
_entity_poly.pdbx_seq_one_letter_code
_entity_poly.pdbx_strand_id
1 'polypeptide(L)'
;MDPQLPPLPWREDLFQNFVTRRLVIGSMLDDGMVKVHPPVERIFRNLVAKLEAAGHELIEWDLSLNSSIIDIMDGYYAADGGEDIRRAVAAGGEPFIPQIEAFVSRGKPISAFEYWQLNKRKVATQQAYHDMWDSKRSPSGRSVDVLLVPTMPHTAVPHGSCRWTGYTKIFNFLDYTALAFPAGNAYKNGNDGYFWDHIPRNETDAWNQQLYDPVAMDGRCVGLQIIGRRFEEEKVLGAAQQIHTLL
;
A
#
# COMPACT_ATOMS: atom_id res chain seq x y z
N MET A 1 -24.40 13.87 -15.62
CA MET A 1 -23.51 14.43 -14.60
C MET A 1 -23.81 13.74 -13.29
N ASP A 2 -22.78 13.28 -12.59
CA ASP A 2 -22.91 12.64 -11.29
C ASP A 2 -22.77 13.70 -10.18
N PRO A 3 -23.81 13.95 -9.36
CA PRO A 3 -23.77 14.96 -8.30
C PRO A 3 -22.86 14.59 -7.12
N GLN A 4 -22.37 13.35 -7.03
CA GLN A 4 -21.47 12.91 -5.97
C GLN A 4 -20.00 13.25 -6.26
N LEU A 5 -19.67 13.63 -7.50
CA LEU A 5 -18.30 13.97 -7.88
C LEU A 5 -17.99 15.43 -7.53
N PRO A 6 -16.89 15.70 -6.80
CA PRO A 6 -16.42 17.07 -6.63
C PRO A 6 -15.97 17.60 -8.01
N PRO A 7 -16.40 18.82 -8.42
CA PRO A 7 -16.10 19.37 -9.74
C PRO A 7 -14.68 19.94 -9.77
N LEU A 8 -13.67 19.10 -9.56
CA LEU A 8 -12.25 19.46 -9.60
C LEU A 8 -11.74 19.31 -11.04
N PRO A 9 -11.39 20.41 -11.73
CA PRO A 9 -10.76 20.32 -13.04
C PRO A 9 -9.31 19.85 -12.90
N TRP A 10 -8.76 19.32 -13.99
CA TRP A 10 -7.34 19.02 -14.10
C TRP A 10 -6.48 20.27 -13.89
N ARG A 11 -5.47 20.18 -13.02
CA ARG A 11 -4.53 21.27 -12.70
C ARG A 11 -3.19 21.04 -13.40
N GLU A 12 -3.10 21.47 -14.65
CA GLU A 12 -1.89 21.34 -15.47
C GLU A 12 -0.64 21.95 -14.81
N ASP A 13 -0.77 23.14 -14.21
CA ASP A 13 0.34 23.81 -13.53
C ASP A 13 0.89 22.98 -12.36
N LEU A 14 0.01 22.27 -11.64
CA LEU A 14 0.41 21.39 -10.55
C LEU A 14 1.17 20.18 -11.09
N PHE A 15 0.66 19.55 -12.14
CA PHE A 15 1.34 18.44 -12.82
C PHE A 15 2.75 18.86 -13.28
N GLN A 16 2.86 19.94 -14.07
CA GLN A 16 4.14 20.41 -14.63
C GLN A 16 5.15 20.82 -13.55
N ASN A 17 4.68 21.42 -12.45
CA ASN A 17 5.54 21.72 -11.30
C ASN A 17 6.17 20.44 -10.74
N PHE A 18 5.35 19.39 -10.54
CA PHE A 18 5.82 18.10 -10.00
C PHE A 18 6.56 17.21 -11.00
N VAL A 19 6.60 17.58 -12.29
CA VAL A 19 7.49 16.95 -13.30
C VAL A 19 8.93 17.46 -13.18
N THR A 20 9.15 18.70 -12.73
CA THR A 20 10.47 19.36 -12.82
C THR A 20 11.12 19.66 -11.49
N ARG A 21 10.35 19.85 -10.42
CA ARG A 21 10.89 20.18 -9.10
C ARG A 21 11.52 18.96 -8.43
N ARG A 22 12.55 19.22 -7.60
CA ARG A 22 13.05 18.24 -6.63
C ARG A 22 11.95 17.87 -5.64
N LEU A 23 11.84 16.58 -5.34
CA LEU A 23 10.78 16.02 -4.50
C LEU A 23 11.29 15.74 -3.10
N VAL A 24 10.39 15.82 -2.12
CA VAL A 24 10.57 15.17 -0.81
C VAL A 24 9.72 13.91 -0.78
N ILE A 25 10.35 12.76 -0.67
CA ILE A 25 9.69 11.46 -0.80
C ILE A 25 9.76 10.73 0.54
N GLY A 26 8.59 10.38 1.10
CA GLY A 26 8.50 9.47 2.22
C GLY A 26 8.72 8.04 1.74
N SER A 27 9.73 7.36 2.26
CA SER A 27 10.09 5.99 1.89
C SER A 27 9.49 5.01 2.90
N MET A 28 8.56 4.18 2.46
CA MET A 28 7.90 3.17 3.29
C MET A 28 8.16 1.78 2.72
N LEU A 29 9.29 1.17 3.11
CA LEU A 29 9.66 -0.18 2.64
C LEU A 29 8.81 -1.28 3.30
N ASP A 30 8.54 -1.15 4.58
CA ASP A 30 7.81 -2.12 5.39
C ASP A 30 6.47 -1.50 5.83
N ASP A 31 5.39 -2.27 5.89
CA ASP A 31 4.11 -1.78 6.41
C ASP A 31 3.98 -1.96 7.94
N GLY A 32 4.96 -2.60 8.57
CA GLY A 32 5.00 -2.91 10.00
C GLY A 32 4.32 -4.24 10.35
N MET A 33 3.69 -4.90 9.39
CA MET A 33 2.89 -6.11 9.59
C MET A 33 3.50 -7.31 8.86
N VAL A 34 3.89 -7.14 7.61
CA VAL A 34 4.44 -8.21 6.76
C VAL A 34 5.71 -7.71 6.07
N LYS A 35 6.85 -8.32 6.38
CA LYS A 35 8.13 -7.94 5.79
C LYS A 35 8.15 -8.28 4.30
N VAL A 36 8.63 -7.37 3.47
CA VAL A 36 8.79 -7.65 2.03
C VAL A 36 9.86 -8.70 1.75
N HIS A 37 9.71 -9.40 0.64
CA HIS A 37 10.67 -10.34 0.11
C HIS A 37 11.94 -9.61 -0.37
N PRO A 38 13.11 -10.27 -0.32
CA PRO A 38 14.40 -9.71 -0.73
C PRO A 38 14.44 -9.02 -2.11
N PRO A 39 13.83 -9.54 -3.19
CA PRO A 39 13.80 -8.84 -4.48
C PRO A 39 13.06 -7.50 -4.42
N VAL A 40 11.99 -7.41 -3.63
CA VAL A 40 11.23 -6.16 -3.43
C VAL A 40 12.07 -5.15 -2.67
N GLU A 41 12.71 -5.58 -1.56
CA GLU A 41 13.60 -4.75 -0.76
C GLU A 41 14.77 -4.19 -1.59
N ARG A 42 15.41 -5.04 -2.39
CA ARG A 42 16.54 -4.65 -3.24
C ARG A 42 16.15 -3.62 -4.29
N ILE A 43 15.03 -3.84 -4.99
CA ILE A 43 14.54 -2.91 -6.04
C ILE A 43 14.13 -1.58 -5.41
N PHE A 44 13.40 -1.62 -4.29
CA PHE A 44 13.03 -0.42 -3.55
C PHE A 44 14.24 0.41 -3.13
N ARG A 45 15.23 -0.22 -2.47
CA ARG A 45 16.44 0.46 -2.02
C ARG A 45 17.29 1.00 -3.17
N ASN A 46 17.36 0.27 -4.29
CA ASN A 46 18.03 0.76 -5.49
C ASN A 46 17.37 2.04 -6.03
N LEU A 47 16.03 2.04 -6.14
CA LEU A 47 15.30 3.22 -6.59
C LEU A 47 15.45 4.40 -5.63
N VAL A 48 15.38 4.17 -4.32
CA VAL A 48 15.66 5.19 -3.30
C VAL A 48 17.05 5.81 -3.51
N ALA A 49 18.09 5.00 -3.68
CA ALA A 49 19.44 5.50 -3.93
C ALA A 49 19.56 6.30 -5.23
N LYS A 50 18.89 5.87 -6.31
CA LYS A 50 18.84 6.61 -7.58
C LYS A 50 18.12 7.96 -7.43
N LEU A 51 17.03 8.00 -6.66
CA LEU A 51 16.31 9.25 -6.36
C LEU A 51 17.17 10.22 -5.55
N GLU A 52 17.88 9.74 -4.53
CA GLU A 52 18.83 10.57 -3.78
C GLU A 52 19.95 11.11 -4.68
N ALA A 53 20.51 10.26 -5.55
CA ALA A 53 21.53 10.67 -6.52
C ALA A 53 21.03 11.70 -7.54
N ALA A 54 19.74 11.67 -7.88
CA ALA A 54 19.08 12.67 -8.72
C ALA A 54 18.74 13.97 -7.96
N GLY A 55 19.03 14.04 -6.64
CA GLY A 55 18.87 15.22 -5.81
C GLY A 55 17.50 15.37 -5.14
N HIS A 56 16.70 14.30 -5.11
CA HIS A 56 15.50 14.23 -4.28
C HIS A 56 15.88 14.04 -2.80
N GLU A 57 15.01 14.45 -1.89
CA GLU A 57 15.18 14.24 -0.46
C GLU A 57 14.32 13.05 -0.03
N LEU A 58 14.92 12.08 0.65
CA LEU A 58 14.25 10.86 1.10
C LEU A 58 14.14 10.89 2.63
N ILE A 59 13.00 10.46 3.15
CA ILE A 59 12.74 10.38 4.59
C ILE A 59 12.14 9.02 4.89
N GLU A 60 12.58 8.35 5.95
CA GLU A 60 11.93 7.12 6.41
C GLU A 60 10.51 7.44 6.91
N TRP A 61 9.53 6.70 6.41
CA TRP A 61 8.13 6.92 6.77
C TRP A 61 7.74 6.20 8.05
N ASP A 62 6.88 6.85 8.83
CA ASP A 62 6.44 6.38 10.14
C ASP A 62 5.30 5.36 9.99
N LEU A 63 5.44 4.22 10.65
CA LEU A 63 4.52 3.07 10.54
C LEU A 63 3.57 2.95 11.74
N SER A 64 3.67 3.85 12.72
CA SER A 64 3.01 3.73 14.03
C SER A 64 1.47 3.61 13.95
N LEU A 65 0.86 4.13 12.88
CA LEU A 65 -0.58 4.08 12.67
C LEU A 65 -1.05 2.90 11.81
N ASN A 66 -0.14 2.21 11.11
CA ASN A 66 -0.51 1.20 10.12
C ASN A 66 -1.31 0.04 10.74
N SER A 67 -0.90 -0.45 11.92
CA SER A 67 -1.61 -1.54 12.60
C SER A 67 -3.05 -1.17 12.96
N SER A 68 -3.26 0.02 13.51
CA SER A 68 -4.59 0.55 13.81
C SER A 68 -5.45 0.70 12.55
N ILE A 69 -4.85 1.11 11.43
CA ILE A 69 -5.54 1.21 10.14
C ILE A 69 -6.01 -0.17 9.66
N ILE A 70 -5.13 -1.17 9.72
CA ILE A 70 -5.47 -2.56 9.34
C ILE A 70 -6.62 -3.08 10.20
N ASP A 71 -6.54 -2.90 11.52
CA ASP A 71 -7.57 -3.38 12.46
C ASP A 71 -8.94 -2.74 12.20
N ILE A 72 -8.97 -1.44 11.91
CA ILE A 72 -10.23 -0.74 11.60
C ILE A 72 -10.78 -1.21 10.25
N MET A 73 -9.94 -1.36 9.23
CA MET A 73 -10.36 -1.86 7.92
C MET A 73 -10.91 -3.29 7.97
N ASP A 74 -10.29 -4.16 8.75
CA ASP A 74 -10.78 -5.53 8.93
C ASP A 74 -12.14 -5.53 9.65
N GLY A 75 -12.39 -4.58 10.54
CA GLY A 75 -13.72 -4.32 11.11
C GLY A 75 -14.76 -3.91 10.06
N TYR A 76 -14.39 -3.10 9.06
CA TYR A 76 -15.30 -2.70 7.98
C TYR A 76 -15.63 -3.88 7.07
N TYR A 77 -14.63 -4.69 6.72
CA TYR A 77 -14.81 -5.85 5.86
C TYR A 77 -15.73 -6.93 6.47
N ALA A 78 -15.82 -6.99 7.80
CA ALA A 78 -16.69 -7.93 8.49
C ALA A 78 -18.02 -7.31 8.95
N ALA A 79 -18.28 -6.02 8.68
CA ALA A 79 -19.35 -5.26 9.32
C ALA A 79 -20.76 -5.84 9.06
N ASP A 80 -21.02 -6.37 7.87
CA ASP A 80 -22.29 -6.99 7.48
C ASP A 80 -22.31 -8.51 7.73
N GLY A 81 -21.24 -9.09 8.28
CA GLY A 81 -21.07 -10.53 8.42
C GLY A 81 -21.05 -11.27 7.07
N GLY A 82 -20.64 -10.60 5.99
CA GLY A 82 -20.55 -11.16 4.64
C GLY A 82 -21.90 -11.44 3.99
N GLU A 83 -22.98 -10.82 4.47
CA GLU A 83 -24.33 -11.00 3.95
C GLU A 83 -24.46 -10.59 2.48
N ASP A 84 -23.89 -9.43 2.10
CA ASP A 84 -23.95 -8.95 0.72
C ASP A 84 -23.21 -9.90 -0.23
N ILE A 85 -22.03 -10.37 0.18
CA ILE A 85 -21.25 -11.34 -0.61
C ILE A 85 -22.02 -12.67 -0.72
N ARG A 86 -22.60 -13.18 0.37
CA ARG A 86 -23.42 -14.41 0.35
C ARG A 86 -24.60 -14.31 -0.60
N ARG A 87 -25.31 -13.18 -0.61
CA ARG A 87 -26.42 -12.93 -1.53
C ARG A 87 -25.97 -12.90 -2.98
N ALA A 88 -24.87 -12.21 -3.28
CA ALA A 88 -24.34 -12.11 -4.63
C ALA A 88 -23.90 -13.48 -5.19
N VAL A 89 -23.17 -14.27 -4.39
CA VAL A 89 -22.74 -15.62 -4.77
C VAL A 89 -23.95 -16.55 -4.96
N ALA A 90 -24.92 -16.53 -4.04
CA ALA A 90 -26.14 -17.32 -4.17
C ALA A 90 -26.95 -16.97 -5.42
N ALA A 91 -27.01 -15.69 -5.79
CA ALA A 91 -27.68 -15.24 -7.01
C ALA A 91 -26.96 -15.71 -8.29
N GLY A 92 -25.63 -15.86 -8.24
CA GLY A 92 -24.83 -16.43 -9.33
C GLY A 92 -24.98 -17.95 -9.48
N GLY A 93 -25.27 -18.66 -8.39
CA GLY A 93 -25.47 -20.11 -8.38
C GLY A 93 -24.19 -20.94 -8.38
N GLU A 94 -23.02 -20.31 -8.27
CA GLU A 94 -21.72 -20.97 -8.18
C GLU A 94 -21.30 -21.18 -6.70
N PRO A 95 -20.53 -22.23 -6.39
CA PRO A 95 -20.00 -22.41 -5.04
C PRO A 95 -18.97 -21.32 -4.70
N PHE A 96 -18.76 -21.09 -3.41
CA PHE A 96 -17.66 -20.24 -2.98
C PHE A 96 -16.31 -20.82 -3.41
N ILE A 97 -15.43 -19.93 -3.85
CA ILE A 97 -14.00 -20.22 -3.91
C ILE A 97 -13.48 -20.26 -2.46
N PRO A 98 -12.69 -21.27 -2.04
CA PRO A 98 -12.32 -21.47 -0.63
C PRO A 98 -11.71 -20.24 0.07
N GLN A 99 -10.90 -19.46 -0.66
CA GLN A 99 -10.28 -18.24 -0.14
C GLN A 99 -11.32 -17.15 0.21
N ILE A 100 -12.41 -17.07 -0.55
CA ILE A 100 -13.49 -16.12 -0.32
C ILE A 100 -14.40 -16.61 0.81
N GLU A 101 -14.68 -17.91 0.87
CA GLU A 101 -15.48 -18.49 1.96
C GLU A 101 -14.86 -18.20 3.34
N ALA A 102 -13.54 -18.36 3.46
CA ALA A 102 -12.79 -18.07 4.68
C ALA A 102 -12.81 -16.58 5.06
N PHE A 103 -13.06 -15.67 4.11
CA PHE A 103 -13.21 -14.24 4.38
C PHE A 103 -14.64 -13.89 4.80
N VAL A 104 -15.63 -14.42 4.09
CA VAL A 104 -17.06 -14.19 4.32
C VAL A 104 -17.53 -14.77 5.65
N SER A 105 -16.90 -15.84 6.12
CA SER A 105 -17.30 -16.55 7.34
C SER A 105 -16.62 -16.04 8.62
N ARG A 106 -15.91 -14.89 8.56
CA ARG A 106 -15.07 -14.40 9.67
C ARG A 106 -15.85 -13.90 10.90
N GLY A 107 -17.12 -13.56 10.77
CA GLY A 107 -17.85 -12.95 11.86
C GLY A 107 -19.34 -12.80 11.62
N LYS A 108 -20.02 -12.30 12.65
CA LYS A 108 -21.43 -11.91 12.61
C LYS A 108 -21.54 -10.44 12.23
N PRO A 109 -22.66 -10.02 11.62
CA PRO A 109 -22.93 -8.60 11.40
C PRO A 109 -22.87 -7.83 12.73
N ILE A 110 -22.38 -6.60 12.66
CA ILE A 110 -22.39 -5.66 13.78
C ILE A 110 -23.64 -4.78 13.73
N SER A 111 -24.02 -4.24 14.88
CA SER A 111 -25.13 -3.28 14.96
C SER A 111 -24.77 -1.94 14.31
N ALA A 112 -25.79 -1.17 13.93
CA ALA A 112 -25.60 0.19 13.42
C ALA A 112 -24.81 1.09 14.40
N PHE A 113 -25.01 0.91 15.71
CA PHE A 113 -24.28 1.67 16.73
C PHE A 113 -22.78 1.32 16.77
N GLU A 114 -22.43 0.04 16.67
CA GLU A 114 -21.03 -0.42 16.59
C GLU A 114 -20.38 0.08 15.29
N TYR A 115 -21.12 0.04 14.18
CA TYR A 115 -20.66 0.63 12.91
C TYR A 115 -20.40 2.13 13.05
N TRP A 116 -21.22 2.89 13.77
CA TRP A 116 -20.95 4.30 14.06
C TRP A 116 -19.69 4.50 14.90
N GLN A 117 -19.41 3.63 15.87
CA GLN A 117 -18.16 3.71 16.63
C GLN A 117 -16.94 3.41 15.75
N LEU A 118 -17.08 2.46 14.82
CA LEU A 118 -16.04 2.16 13.83
C LEU A 118 -15.75 3.37 12.94
N ASN A 119 -16.78 4.10 12.50
CA ASN A 119 -16.64 5.34 11.74
C ASN A 119 -15.95 6.45 12.53
N LYS A 120 -16.25 6.61 13.83
CA LYS A 120 -15.52 7.57 14.67
C LYS A 120 -14.03 7.25 14.75
N ARG A 121 -13.69 5.96 14.93
CA ARG A 121 -12.29 5.50 14.93
C ARG A 121 -11.64 5.77 13.57
N LYS A 122 -12.33 5.49 12.46
CA LYS A 122 -11.84 5.79 11.11
C LYS A 122 -11.44 7.24 10.97
N VAL A 123 -12.36 8.16 11.26
CA VAL A 123 -12.14 9.61 11.12
C VAL A 123 -10.99 10.08 12.01
N ALA A 124 -10.93 9.61 13.26
CA ALA A 124 -9.84 9.97 14.17
C ALA A 124 -8.47 9.48 13.67
N THR A 125 -8.39 8.25 13.17
CA THR A 125 -7.13 7.69 12.63
C THR A 125 -6.73 8.36 11.31
N GLN A 126 -7.68 8.70 10.42
CA GLN A 126 -7.41 9.48 9.21
C GLN A 126 -6.85 10.87 9.56
N GLN A 127 -7.42 11.54 10.57
CA GLN A 127 -6.90 12.82 11.05
C GLN A 127 -5.49 12.68 11.62
N ALA A 128 -5.24 11.66 12.45
CA ALA A 128 -3.91 11.40 13.01
C ALA A 128 -2.86 11.14 11.91
N TYR A 129 -3.22 10.42 10.85
CA TYR A 129 -2.33 10.18 9.71
C TYR A 129 -2.06 11.47 8.92
N HIS A 130 -3.09 12.30 8.74
CA HIS A 130 -2.95 13.61 8.13
C HIS A 130 -1.97 14.49 8.93
N ASP A 131 -2.14 14.56 10.25
CA ASP A 131 -1.27 15.34 11.15
C ASP A 131 0.17 14.79 11.15
N MET A 132 0.31 13.46 11.12
CA MET A 132 1.61 12.80 10.95
C MET A 132 2.26 13.27 9.66
N TRP A 133 1.58 13.21 8.52
CA TRP A 133 2.12 13.68 7.24
C TRP A 133 2.53 15.16 7.30
N ASP A 134 1.66 16.01 7.84
CA ASP A 134 1.89 17.45 7.95
C ASP A 134 2.97 17.83 8.96
N SER A 135 3.33 16.96 9.88
CA SER A 135 4.43 17.19 10.84
C SER A 135 5.80 16.78 10.29
N LYS A 136 5.85 15.80 9.36
CA LYS A 136 7.13 15.30 8.83
C LYS A 136 7.79 16.35 7.93
N ARG A 137 9.09 16.53 8.16
CA ARG A 137 9.93 17.49 7.43
C ARG A 137 11.18 16.80 6.94
N SER A 138 11.62 17.17 5.75
CA SER A 138 12.89 16.76 5.18
C SER A 138 14.08 17.39 5.94
N PRO A 139 15.31 16.93 5.71
CA PRO A 139 16.50 17.60 6.24
C PRO A 139 16.57 19.09 5.88
N SER A 140 16.04 19.50 4.72
CA SER A 140 15.94 20.90 4.32
C SER A 140 14.71 21.64 4.90
N GLY A 141 13.93 21.01 5.77
CA GLY A 141 12.71 21.59 6.36
C GLY A 141 11.49 21.62 5.43
N ARG A 142 11.49 20.88 4.31
CA ARG A 142 10.36 20.83 3.37
C ARG A 142 9.36 19.73 3.76
N SER A 143 8.08 19.95 3.47
CA SER A 143 7.03 18.94 3.67
C SER A 143 7.15 17.79 2.66
N VAL A 144 6.65 16.61 3.05
CA VAL A 144 6.61 15.44 2.16
C VAL A 144 5.62 15.65 1.03
N ASP A 145 6.10 15.41 -0.20
CA ASP A 145 5.33 15.57 -1.43
C ASP A 145 4.53 14.31 -1.74
N VAL A 146 5.18 13.15 -1.71
CA VAL A 146 4.60 11.82 -2.03
C VAL A 146 5.25 10.73 -1.17
N LEU A 147 4.63 9.56 -1.07
CA LEU A 147 5.29 8.34 -0.57
C LEU A 147 5.71 7.43 -1.71
N LEU A 148 6.83 6.74 -1.53
CA LEU A 148 7.23 5.58 -2.30
C LEU A 148 7.07 4.33 -1.43
N VAL A 149 6.31 3.36 -1.93
CA VAL A 149 5.90 2.17 -1.17
C VAL A 149 5.95 0.93 -2.08
N PRO A 150 6.28 -0.27 -1.60
CA PRO A 150 5.96 -1.50 -2.31
C PRO A 150 4.46 -1.65 -2.57
N THR A 151 4.06 -2.21 -3.70
CA THR A 151 2.64 -2.53 -3.95
C THR A 151 2.21 -3.77 -3.16
N MET A 152 3.11 -4.74 -3.06
CA MET A 152 2.92 -6.02 -2.38
C MET A 152 4.24 -6.43 -1.72
N PRO A 153 4.21 -7.27 -0.67
CA PRO A 153 5.44 -7.76 -0.05
C PRO A 153 6.17 -8.81 -0.89
N HIS A 154 5.61 -9.24 -2.03
CA HIS A 154 6.14 -10.32 -2.86
C HIS A 154 5.85 -10.04 -4.35
N THR A 155 6.46 -10.83 -5.24
CA THR A 155 6.11 -10.85 -6.67
C THR A 155 4.77 -11.56 -6.91
N ALA A 156 4.44 -11.92 -8.15
CA ALA A 156 3.33 -12.83 -8.41
C ALA A 156 3.54 -14.17 -7.69
N VAL A 157 2.49 -14.61 -6.99
CA VAL A 157 2.47 -15.83 -6.16
C VAL A 157 1.61 -16.91 -6.80
N PRO A 158 1.76 -18.19 -6.41
CA PRO A 158 0.90 -19.25 -6.90
C PRO A 158 -0.59 -18.93 -6.74
N HIS A 159 -1.41 -19.43 -7.67
CA HIS A 159 -2.84 -19.21 -7.67
C HIS A 159 -3.47 -19.53 -6.31
N GLY A 160 -4.38 -18.68 -5.84
CA GLY A 160 -5.07 -18.88 -4.57
C GLY A 160 -4.21 -18.72 -3.30
N SER A 161 -2.97 -18.23 -3.44
CA SER A 161 -2.05 -18.11 -2.30
C SER A 161 -1.95 -16.70 -1.73
N CYS A 162 -2.39 -15.64 -2.40
CA CYS A 162 -2.28 -14.27 -1.89
C CYS A 162 -3.13 -14.05 -0.63
N ARG A 163 -2.49 -13.76 0.52
CA ARG A 163 -3.18 -13.57 1.82
C ARG A 163 -3.06 -12.17 2.42
N TRP A 164 -2.17 -11.33 1.90
CA TRP A 164 -1.90 -10.01 2.45
C TRP A 164 -2.02 -8.90 1.42
N THR A 165 -2.70 -7.82 1.80
CA THR A 165 -2.90 -6.62 0.96
C THR A 165 -2.67 -5.33 1.75
N GLY A 166 -1.97 -5.38 2.89
CA GLY A 166 -1.78 -4.22 3.78
C GLY A 166 -1.18 -2.99 3.08
N TYR A 167 -0.18 -3.22 2.23
CA TYR A 167 0.50 -2.22 1.41
C TYR A 167 -0.43 -1.37 0.52
N THR A 168 -1.61 -1.88 0.14
CA THR A 168 -2.64 -1.12 -0.61
C THR A 168 -3.84 -0.78 0.27
N LYS A 169 -4.19 -1.65 1.22
CA LYS A 169 -5.29 -1.46 2.18
C LYS A 169 -5.17 -0.15 2.96
N ILE A 170 -3.95 0.23 3.36
CA ILE A 170 -3.70 1.48 4.10
C ILE A 170 -4.21 2.70 3.31
N PHE A 171 -3.94 2.75 2.01
CA PHE A 171 -4.27 3.93 1.19
C PHE A 171 -5.73 3.96 0.75
N ASN A 172 -6.38 2.79 0.64
CA ASN A 172 -7.83 2.71 0.54
C ASN A 172 -8.53 3.26 1.80
N PHE A 173 -8.01 2.93 2.99
CA PHE A 173 -8.55 3.47 4.25
C PHE A 173 -8.42 4.99 4.30
N LEU A 174 -7.27 5.53 3.89
CA LEU A 174 -6.97 6.95 3.93
C LEU A 174 -7.68 7.76 2.84
N ASP A 175 -8.25 7.10 1.83
CA ASP A 175 -8.82 7.73 0.62
C ASP A 175 -7.75 8.55 -0.13
N TYR A 176 -6.57 7.94 -0.28
CA TYR A 176 -5.39 8.58 -0.87
C TYR A 176 -5.19 8.14 -2.32
N THR A 177 -4.65 9.04 -3.13
CA THR A 177 -4.31 8.77 -4.52
C THR A 177 -3.12 7.81 -4.58
N ALA A 178 -3.21 6.75 -5.39
CA ALA A 178 -2.15 5.78 -5.58
C ALA A 178 -1.89 5.51 -7.06
N LEU A 179 -0.62 5.45 -7.46
CA LEU A 179 -0.19 4.99 -8.79
C LEU A 179 0.81 3.85 -8.63
N ALA A 180 0.43 2.65 -9.06
CA ALA A 180 1.32 1.49 -9.10
C ALA A 180 2.07 1.42 -10.44
N PHE A 181 3.33 1.00 -10.41
CA PHE A 181 4.18 0.90 -11.59
C PHE A 181 5.19 -0.27 -11.46
N PRO A 182 5.61 -0.88 -12.58
CA PRO A 182 6.66 -1.90 -12.57
C PRO A 182 8.01 -1.25 -12.28
N ALA A 183 8.72 -1.73 -11.26
CA ALA A 183 9.99 -1.15 -10.81
C ALA A 183 11.23 -1.99 -11.15
N GLY A 184 11.02 -3.23 -11.61
CA GLY A 184 12.08 -4.15 -11.99
C GLY A 184 11.64 -5.60 -11.88
N ASN A 185 12.60 -6.53 -12.04
CA ASN A 185 12.34 -7.96 -11.96
C ASN A 185 13.12 -8.60 -10.81
N ALA A 186 12.50 -9.58 -10.15
CA ALA A 186 13.17 -10.39 -9.14
C ALA A 186 14.33 -11.19 -9.77
N TYR A 187 15.38 -11.39 -8.96
CA TYR A 187 16.59 -12.09 -9.36
C TYR A 187 16.96 -13.11 -8.29
N LYS A 188 17.08 -14.38 -8.67
CA LYS A 188 17.24 -15.50 -7.75
C LYS A 188 18.59 -15.57 -7.03
N ASN A 189 19.67 -15.05 -7.63
CA ASN A 189 21.01 -15.14 -7.05
C ASN A 189 21.34 -13.94 -6.15
N GLY A 190 20.33 -13.40 -5.47
CA GLY A 190 20.53 -12.39 -4.42
C GLY A 190 21.22 -13.02 -3.21
N ASN A 191 21.96 -12.21 -2.45
CA ASN A 191 22.44 -12.61 -1.13
C ASN A 191 21.30 -12.48 -0.12
N ASP A 192 20.34 -13.40 -0.20
CA ASP A 192 19.04 -13.27 0.44
C ASP A 192 18.97 -14.06 1.77
N GLY A 193 20.10 -14.58 2.26
CA GLY A 193 20.19 -15.40 3.49
C GLY A 193 19.67 -14.69 4.75
N TYR A 194 19.90 -13.39 4.86
CA TYR A 194 19.44 -12.54 5.97
C TYR A 194 17.91 -12.55 6.16
N PHE A 195 17.16 -12.90 5.11
CA PHE A 195 15.71 -12.91 5.15
C PHE A 195 15.15 -14.02 6.05
N TRP A 196 15.90 -15.12 6.19
CA TRP A 196 15.51 -16.24 7.04
C TRP A 196 15.81 -16.02 8.53
N ASP A 197 16.67 -15.04 8.84
CA ASP A 197 16.94 -14.60 10.22
C ASP A 197 15.83 -13.69 10.77
N HIS A 198 14.94 -13.20 9.89
CA HIS A 198 13.77 -12.43 10.31
C HIS A 198 12.83 -13.28 11.16
N ILE A 199 12.50 -12.81 12.35
CA ILE A 199 11.50 -13.42 13.22
C ILE A 199 10.14 -12.86 12.80
N PRO A 200 9.20 -13.70 12.30
CA PRO A 200 7.90 -13.22 11.86
C PRO A 200 7.13 -12.49 12.97
N ARG A 201 6.49 -11.38 12.61
CA ARG A 201 5.74 -10.53 13.54
C ARG A 201 4.38 -11.09 13.91
N ASN A 202 3.80 -11.88 13.02
CA ASN A 202 2.48 -12.50 13.13
C ASN A 202 2.36 -13.68 12.15
N GLU A 203 1.21 -14.36 12.16
CA GLU A 203 0.95 -15.52 11.30
C GLU A 203 1.01 -15.21 9.80
N THR A 204 0.57 -14.01 9.39
CA THR A 204 0.60 -13.60 7.97
C THR A 204 2.03 -13.33 7.52
N ASP A 205 2.84 -12.72 8.37
CA ASP A 205 4.26 -12.51 8.12
C ASP A 205 5.02 -13.84 8.03
N ALA A 206 4.70 -14.80 8.90
CA ALA A 206 5.29 -16.14 8.88
C ALA A 206 4.92 -16.89 7.60
N TRP A 207 3.65 -16.81 7.18
CA TRP A 207 3.21 -17.33 5.90
C TRP A 207 3.95 -16.66 4.73
N ASN A 208 4.10 -15.34 4.76
CA ASN A 208 4.79 -14.62 3.70
C ASN A 208 6.27 -15.02 3.62
N GLN A 209 6.94 -15.19 4.76
CA GLN A 209 8.32 -15.68 4.78
C GLN A 209 8.44 -17.07 4.14
N GLN A 210 7.53 -18.01 4.47
CA GLN A 210 7.50 -19.35 3.89
C GLN A 210 7.16 -19.37 2.40
N LEU A 211 6.45 -18.35 1.91
CA LEU A 211 6.11 -18.21 0.50
C LEU A 211 7.31 -17.84 -0.38
N TYR A 212 8.40 -17.35 0.21
CA TYR A 212 9.55 -16.89 -0.53
C TYR A 212 10.30 -18.05 -1.19
N ASP A 213 10.24 -18.09 -2.52
CA ASP A 213 10.97 -19.05 -3.36
C ASP A 213 11.74 -18.25 -4.43
N PRO A 214 13.07 -18.06 -4.28
CA PRO A 214 13.86 -17.28 -5.22
C PRO A 214 13.89 -17.89 -6.62
N VAL A 215 13.82 -19.22 -6.75
CA VAL A 215 13.88 -19.90 -8.05
C VAL A 215 12.56 -19.72 -8.79
N ALA A 216 11.43 -19.95 -8.11
CA ALA A 216 10.13 -19.73 -8.73
C ALA A 216 9.95 -18.25 -9.09
N MET A 217 10.38 -17.32 -8.23
CA MET A 217 10.16 -15.89 -8.41
C MET A 217 11.10 -15.21 -9.41
N ASP A 218 12.16 -15.89 -9.86
CA ASP A 218 13.14 -15.35 -10.80
C ASP A 218 12.46 -14.76 -12.06
N GLY A 219 12.86 -13.54 -12.44
CA GLY A 219 12.33 -12.84 -13.60
C GLY A 219 10.92 -12.25 -13.46
N ARG A 220 10.22 -12.49 -12.34
CA ARG A 220 8.87 -11.91 -12.12
C ARG A 220 8.97 -10.42 -11.80
N CYS A 221 8.00 -9.65 -12.30
CA CYS A 221 7.91 -8.22 -12.05
C CYS A 221 7.70 -7.91 -10.56
N VAL A 222 8.38 -6.89 -10.07
CA VAL A 222 8.17 -6.25 -8.78
C VAL A 222 7.49 -4.91 -9.01
N GLY A 223 6.36 -4.70 -8.34
CA GLY A 223 5.60 -3.46 -8.37
C GLY A 223 5.90 -2.58 -7.16
N LEU A 224 6.10 -1.28 -7.42
CA LEU A 224 6.08 -0.24 -6.39
C LEU A 224 4.91 0.71 -6.69
N GLN A 225 4.59 1.57 -5.75
CA GLN A 225 3.52 2.56 -5.87
C GLN A 225 3.94 3.91 -5.30
N ILE A 226 3.39 4.96 -5.89
CA ILE A 226 3.51 6.35 -5.46
C ILE A 226 2.19 6.75 -4.84
N ILE A 227 2.25 7.33 -3.65
CA ILE A 227 1.07 7.77 -2.91
C ILE A 227 1.08 9.28 -2.77
N GLY A 228 -0.02 9.91 -3.16
CA GLY A 228 -0.36 11.29 -2.86
C GLY A 228 -1.56 11.36 -1.93
N ARG A 229 -1.84 12.53 -1.37
CA ARG A 229 -3.06 12.70 -0.55
C ARG A 229 -4.28 12.72 -1.45
N ARG A 230 -5.47 12.69 -0.82
CA ARG A 230 -6.75 12.79 -1.52
C ARG A 230 -6.78 13.99 -2.47
N PHE A 231 -7.19 13.74 -3.72
CA PHE A 231 -7.23 14.74 -4.80
C PHE A 231 -5.86 15.30 -5.18
N GLU A 232 -4.80 14.49 -5.17
CA GLU A 232 -3.46 14.89 -5.60
C GLU A 232 -2.98 14.10 -6.84
N GLU A 233 -3.89 13.69 -7.72
CA GLU A 233 -3.61 12.93 -8.95
C GLU A 233 -2.52 13.56 -9.82
N GLU A 234 -2.61 14.87 -10.07
CA GLU A 234 -1.63 15.60 -10.88
C GLU A 234 -0.23 15.57 -10.25
N LYS A 235 -0.16 15.66 -8.91
CA LYS A 235 1.10 15.56 -8.17
C LYS A 235 1.71 14.17 -8.31
N VAL A 236 0.91 13.13 -8.11
CA VAL A 236 1.34 11.73 -8.21
C VAL A 236 1.83 11.42 -9.62
N LEU A 237 1.11 11.87 -10.65
CA LEU A 237 1.50 11.69 -12.05
C LEU A 237 2.80 12.44 -12.39
N GLY A 238 2.96 13.67 -11.92
CA GLY A 238 4.20 14.43 -12.13
C GLY A 238 5.41 13.76 -11.47
N ALA A 239 5.25 13.31 -10.23
CA ALA A 239 6.28 12.53 -9.52
C ALA A 239 6.59 11.19 -10.22
N ALA A 240 5.57 10.51 -10.75
CA ALA A 240 5.72 9.26 -11.50
C ALA A 240 6.55 9.46 -12.76
N GLN A 241 6.39 10.57 -13.47
CA GLN A 241 7.20 10.88 -14.64
C GLN A 241 8.68 11.02 -14.29
N GLN A 242 9.02 11.68 -13.17
CA GLN A 242 10.40 11.76 -12.70
C GLN A 242 10.95 10.37 -12.34
N ILE A 243 10.21 9.61 -11.53
CA ILE A 243 10.59 8.26 -11.09
C ILE A 243 10.82 7.33 -12.29
N HIS A 244 9.96 7.40 -13.31
CA HIS A 244 10.06 6.55 -14.48
C HIS A 244 11.38 6.73 -15.24
N THR A 245 11.95 7.94 -15.28
CA THR A 245 13.23 8.19 -15.95
C THR A 245 14.44 7.56 -15.24
N LEU A 246 14.25 7.10 -14.00
CA LEU A 246 15.30 6.50 -13.17
C LEU A 246 15.21 4.98 -13.08
N LEU A 247 14.17 4.34 -13.60
CA LEU A 247 14.02 2.88 -13.59
C LEU A 247 15.00 2.22 -14.55
#